data_AF-A0A146LKG1-F1
#
_entry.id   AF-A0A146LKG1-F1
#
_cell.length_a   1.000
_cell.length_b   1.000
_cell.length_c   1.000
_cell.angle_alpha   90.00
_cell.angle_beta   90.00
_cell.angle_gamma   90.00
#
_symmetry.space_group_name_H-M   'P 1'
#
loop_
_entity.id
_entity.type
_entity.pdbx_description
1 polymer ?
#
loop_
_entity_poly.entity_id
_entity_poly.type
_entity_poly.pdbx_seq_one_letter_code
_entity_poly.pdbx_strand_id
1 'polypeptide(L)'
;TTPDEILYGWSGYVYALTFVNTFSTTSVIPEKDILTALRRIMRNGVCLAQRRGVKFPPLMWEWHHKNYLGAAHGVAGILYTLLKYNQWASDHEKNGLIKPTLDWLITQRYDSGNFMSSDSSNEDRLVQWCHGAPGFTSLLIVASEAYGDESYLKLALETTDITWNRGLIKKGYSLCHGVAGNAYAFVQLFKKTKVRLCPTGIVARFLLSARGTQRPVQSGSLHGMVSFLP
;
A
#
# COMPACT_ATOMS: atom_id res chain seq x y z
N THR A 1 5.70 16.31 17.90
CA THR A 1 4.39 15.63 17.87
C THR A 1 4.60 14.23 17.30
N THR A 2 3.86 13.22 17.78
CA THR A 2 3.90 11.86 17.22
C THR A 2 3.47 11.88 15.75
N PRO A 3 4.18 11.19 14.83
CA PRO A 3 3.81 11.13 13.43
C PRO A 3 2.57 10.24 13.22
N ASP A 4 2.08 10.16 11.99
CA ASP A 4 0.92 9.34 11.63
C ASP A 4 1.28 8.08 10.83
N GLU A 5 2.55 7.92 10.42
CA GLU A 5 3.00 6.78 9.60
C GLU A 5 3.09 5.44 10.37
N ILE A 6 3.48 4.36 9.68
CA ILE A 6 3.33 2.99 10.19
C ILE A 6 4.37 2.62 11.24
N LEU A 7 5.63 3.09 11.12
CA LEU A 7 6.70 2.56 11.97
C LEU A 7 6.80 3.24 13.34
N TYR A 8 6.47 4.53 13.42
CA TYR A 8 6.58 5.35 14.63
C TYR A 8 5.29 6.11 14.98
N GLY A 9 4.25 5.98 14.14
CA GLY A 9 3.08 6.83 14.20
C GLY A 9 1.77 6.14 14.61
N TRP A 10 0.71 6.95 14.54
CA TRP A 10 -0.64 6.52 14.91
C TRP A 10 -1.17 5.38 14.04
N SER A 11 -0.75 5.26 12.77
CA SER A 11 -1.17 4.14 11.92
C SER A 11 -0.60 2.81 12.44
N GLY A 12 0.66 2.79 12.88
CA GLY A 12 1.25 1.63 13.55
C GLY A 12 0.56 1.29 14.86
N TYR A 13 0.16 2.30 15.62
CA TYR A 13 -0.62 2.11 16.85
C TYR A 13 -1.99 1.47 16.57
N VAL A 14 -2.74 1.94 15.56
CA VAL A 14 -4.01 1.33 15.13
C VAL A 14 -3.80 -0.12 14.71
N TYR A 15 -2.73 -0.42 13.99
CA TYR A 15 -2.38 -1.79 13.63
C TYR A 15 -2.20 -2.67 14.87
N ALA A 16 -1.47 -2.20 15.89
CA ALA A 16 -1.27 -2.96 17.13
C ALA A 16 -2.60 -3.24 17.87
N LEU A 17 -3.47 -2.23 18.00
CA LEU A 17 -4.77 -2.39 18.66
C LEU A 17 -5.65 -3.45 17.95
N THR A 18 -5.69 -3.38 16.63
CA THR A 18 -6.53 -4.27 15.81
C THR A 18 -5.93 -5.68 15.68
N PHE A 19 -4.61 -5.79 15.72
CA PHE A 19 -3.90 -7.06 15.78
C PHE A 19 -4.28 -7.86 17.04
N VAL A 20 -4.28 -7.22 18.21
CA VAL A 20 -4.69 -7.88 19.47
C VAL A 20 -6.11 -8.43 19.37
N ASN A 21 -7.05 -7.64 18.84
CA ASN A 21 -8.44 -8.07 18.67
C ASN A 21 -8.60 -9.20 17.64
N THR A 22 -7.68 -9.36 16.68
CA THR A 22 -7.73 -10.45 15.69
C THR A 22 -7.46 -11.82 16.31
N PHE A 23 -6.64 -11.88 17.37
CA PHE A 23 -6.26 -13.13 18.03
C PHE A 23 -6.90 -13.34 19.40
N SER A 24 -7.71 -12.39 19.85
CA SER A 24 -8.44 -12.50 21.10
C SER A 24 -9.84 -13.03 20.84
N THR A 25 -10.26 -14.04 21.61
CA THR A 25 -11.63 -14.57 21.56
C THR A 25 -12.64 -13.64 22.25
N THR A 26 -12.13 -12.68 23.03
CA THR A 26 -12.88 -11.60 23.67
C THR A 26 -12.41 -10.26 23.11
N SER A 27 -13.30 -9.28 22.99
CA SER A 27 -12.92 -7.93 22.57
C SER A 27 -12.15 -7.26 23.71
N VAL A 28 -10.82 -7.36 23.69
CA VAL A 28 -9.94 -6.82 24.74
C VAL A 28 -9.73 -5.32 24.56
N ILE A 29 -9.61 -4.85 23.31
CA ILE A 29 -9.43 -3.44 23.00
C ILE A 29 -10.77 -2.82 22.61
N PRO A 30 -11.25 -1.80 23.35
CA PRO A 30 -12.47 -1.09 23.01
C PRO A 30 -12.42 -0.44 21.62
N GLU A 31 -13.49 -0.60 20.84
CA GLU A 31 -13.61 0.00 19.50
C GLU A 31 -13.41 1.52 19.53
N LYS A 32 -13.91 2.19 20.57
CA LYS A 32 -13.77 3.65 20.77
C LYS A 32 -12.31 4.14 20.70
N ASP A 33 -11.35 3.32 21.14
CA ASP A 33 -9.93 3.69 21.19
C ASP A 33 -9.32 3.65 19.78
N ILE A 34 -9.71 2.64 18.99
CA ILE A 34 -9.37 2.52 17.57
C ILE A 34 -9.96 3.71 16.79
N LEU A 35 -11.26 4.01 16.99
CA LEU A 35 -11.94 5.12 16.34
C LEU A 35 -11.30 6.48 16.69
N THR A 36 -10.91 6.67 17.95
CA THR A 36 -10.23 7.88 18.40
C THR A 36 -8.89 8.07 17.69
N ALA A 37 -8.11 7.00 17.54
CA ALA A 37 -6.84 7.05 16.80
C ALA A 37 -7.06 7.34 15.30
N LEU A 38 -8.04 6.70 14.66
CA LEU A 38 -8.36 6.94 13.24
C LEU A 38 -8.81 8.38 12.96
N ARG A 39 -9.71 8.93 13.80
CA ARG A 39 -10.13 10.34 13.71
C ARG A 39 -8.95 11.30 13.93
N ARG A 40 -8.01 10.94 14.81
CA ARG A 40 -6.81 11.75 15.03
C ARG A 40 -5.92 11.80 13.79
N ILE A 41 -5.67 10.66 13.14
CA ILE A 41 -4.90 10.58 11.88
C ILE A 41 -5.55 11.47 10.81
N MET A 42 -6.88 11.36 10.65
CA MET A 42 -7.65 12.16 9.69
C MET A 42 -7.52 13.66 9.95
N ARG A 43 -7.75 14.08 11.21
CA ARG A 43 -7.64 15.48 11.61
C ARG A 43 -6.23 16.03 11.38
N ASN A 44 -5.20 15.27 11.72
CA ASN A 44 -3.81 15.67 11.49
C ASN A 44 -3.55 15.91 9.98
N GLY A 45 -4.10 15.03 9.13
CA GLY A 45 -4.01 15.11 7.67
C GLY A 45 -4.60 16.41 7.11
N VAL A 46 -5.84 16.72 7.51
CA VAL A 46 -6.54 17.96 7.13
C VAL A 46 -5.78 19.19 7.62
N CYS A 47 -5.40 19.20 8.91
CA CYS A 47 -4.71 20.35 9.50
C CYS A 47 -3.37 20.63 8.83
N LEU A 48 -2.61 19.59 8.44
CA LEU A 48 -1.33 19.82 7.76
C LEU A 48 -1.54 20.37 6.35
N ALA A 49 -2.47 19.81 5.57
CA ALA A 49 -2.80 20.33 4.23
C ALA A 49 -3.20 21.82 4.28
N GLN A 50 -4.06 22.18 5.24
CA GLN A 50 -4.46 23.57 5.49
C GLN A 50 -3.29 24.47 5.89
N ARG A 51 -2.43 24.04 6.83
CA ARG A 51 -1.25 24.81 7.25
C ARG A 51 -0.25 25.04 6.11
N ARG A 52 -0.15 24.09 5.18
CA ARG A 52 0.69 24.21 3.97
C ARG A 52 0.03 25.03 2.86
N GLY A 53 -1.23 25.45 3.03
CA GLY A 53 -1.99 26.16 2.00
C GLY A 53 -2.33 25.29 0.78
N VAL A 54 -2.28 23.96 0.93
CA VAL A 54 -2.51 23.01 -0.15
C VAL A 54 -4.00 22.78 -0.28
N LYS A 55 -4.56 23.09 -1.46
CA LYS A 55 -5.97 22.81 -1.78
C LYS A 55 -6.21 21.37 -2.22
N PHE A 56 -5.19 20.74 -2.82
CA PHE A 56 -5.25 19.36 -3.29
C PHE A 56 -3.86 18.73 -3.23
N PRO A 57 -3.68 17.51 -2.67
CA PRO A 57 -4.71 16.66 -2.06
C PRO A 57 -5.30 17.25 -0.76
N PRO A 58 -6.52 16.85 -0.36
CA PRO A 58 -7.16 17.37 0.86
C PRO A 58 -6.53 16.85 2.16
N LEU A 59 -5.77 15.75 2.11
CA LEU A 59 -5.03 15.21 3.25
C LEU A 59 -3.53 15.19 2.93
N MET A 60 -2.71 15.56 3.92
CA MET A 60 -1.26 15.55 3.82
C MET A 60 -0.62 15.11 5.14
N TRP A 61 0.46 14.33 5.09
CA TRP A 61 1.22 13.92 6.27
C TRP A 61 2.72 14.10 6.01
N GLU A 62 3.49 14.26 7.08
CA GLU A 62 4.94 14.40 7.01
C GLU A 62 5.61 13.55 8.09
N TRP A 63 6.77 13.01 7.75
CA TRP A 63 7.71 12.42 8.70
C TRP A 63 9.11 12.93 8.37
N HIS A 64 9.85 13.37 9.39
CA HIS A 64 11.17 14.01 9.22
C HIS A 64 11.19 15.11 8.15
N HIS A 65 10.19 16.01 8.18
CA HIS A 65 10.03 17.13 7.26
C HIS A 65 9.87 16.76 5.77
N LYS A 66 9.53 15.50 5.48
CA LYS A 66 9.23 15.01 4.13
C LYS A 66 7.84 14.42 4.05
N ASN A 67 7.17 14.70 2.95
CA ASN A 67 5.95 13.99 2.57
C ASN A 67 6.33 12.69 1.86
N TYR A 68 6.51 11.63 2.64
CA TYR A 68 6.74 10.29 2.11
C TYR A 68 5.44 9.73 1.52
N LEU A 69 5.55 8.97 0.43
CA LEU A 69 4.40 8.43 -0.28
C LEU A 69 4.25 6.91 -0.10
N GLY A 70 5.34 6.22 0.26
CA GLY A 70 5.39 4.77 0.43
C GLY A 70 4.65 4.20 1.65
N ALA A 71 4.65 2.87 1.79
CA ALA A 71 3.87 2.19 2.82
C ALA A 71 4.43 2.33 4.25
N ALA A 72 5.75 2.43 4.41
CA ALA A 72 6.36 2.47 5.75
C ALA A 72 6.14 3.84 6.43
N HIS A 73 6.60 4.90 5.77
CA HIS A 73 6.65 6.25 6.36
C HIS A 73 5.65 7.22 5.77
N GLY A 74 4.81 6.77 4.83
CA GLY A 74 4.13 7.67 3.91
C GLY A 74 2.64 7.47 3.77
N VAL A 75 2.09 8.28 2.86
CA VAL A 75 0.66 8.38 2.57
C VAL A 75 0.04 7.01 2.28
N ALA A 76 0.72 6.12 1.55
CA ALA A 76 0.15 4.81 1.22
C ALA A 76 -0.18 3.95 2.45
N GLY A 77 0.72 3.94 3.44
CA GLY A 77 0.50 3.17 4.68
C GLY A 77 -0.62 3.77 5.54
N ILE A 78 -0.69 5.10 5.58
CA ILE A 78 -1.71 5.83 6.32
C ILE A 78 -3.08 5.60 5.69
N LEU A 79 -3.22 5.76 4.37
CA LEU A 79 -4.47 5.49 3.65
C LEU A 79 -4.88 4.03 3.78
N TYR A 80 -3.93 3.08 3.73
CA TYR A 80 -4.24 1.67 3.96
C TYR A 80 -4.87 1.48 5.34
N THR A 81 -4.33 2.12 6.36
CA THR A 81 -4.87 2.04 7.74
C THR A 81 -6.27 2.63 7.83
N LEU A 82 -6.51 3.80 7.22
CA LEU A 82 -7.81 4.46 7.22
C LEU A 82 -8.88 3.63 6.48
N LEU A 83 -8.52 3.01 5.35
CA LEU A 83 -9.43 2.23 4.52
C LEU A 83 -9.63 0.79 5.00
N LYS A 84 -8.62 0.17 5.61
CA LYS A 84 -8.72 -1.21 6.11
C LYS A 84 -9.84 -1.35 7.14
N TYR A 85 -10.13 -0.27 7.87
CA TYR A 85 -11.17 -0.19 8.88
C TYR A 85 -12.33 0.73 8.49
N ASN A 86 -12.62 0.93 7.20
CA ASN A 86 -13.44 2.04 6.70
C ASN A 86 -14.85 2.27 7.32
N GLN A 87 -15.40 1.36 8.14
CA GLN A 87 -16.71 1.49 8.77
C GLN A 87 -16.83 2.74 9.68
N TRP A 88 -15.71 3.26 10.18
CA TRP A 88 -15.70 4.46 11.03
C TRP A 88 -15.97 5.76 10.28
N ALA A 89 -15.68 5.80 8.98
CA ALA A 89 -15.64 7.02 8.20
C ALA A 89 -17.01 7.33 7.58
N SER A 90 -17.44 8.58 7.72
CA SER A 90 -18.59 9.13 7.01
C SER A 90 -18.36 9.18 5.50
N ASP A 91 -19.44 9.35 4.71
CA ASP A 91 -19.33 9.52 3.26
C ASP A 91 -18.48 10.73 2.89
N HIS A 92 -18.54 11.81 3.67
CA HIS A 92 -17.69 12.98 3.46
C HIS A 92 -16.21 12.65 3.67
N GLU A 93 -15.85 11.92 4.73
CA GLU A 93 -14.46 11.50 4.97
C GLU A 93 -13.99 10.53 3.88
N LYS A 94 -14.82 9.56 3.50
CA LYS A 94 -14.47 8.57 2.46
C LYS A 94 -14.31 9.19 1.09
N ASN A 95 -15.32 9.92 0.62
CA ASN A 95 -15.41 10.39 -0.77
C ASN A 95 -14.91 11.83 -0.96
N GLY A 96 -14.92 12.64 0.09
CA GLY A 96 -14.44 14.03 0.06
C GLY A 96 -12.98 14.19 0.47
N LEU A 97 -12.43 13.29 1.29
CA LEU A 97 -11.06 13.42 1.82
C LEU A 97 -10.15 12.25 1.43
N ILE A 98 -10.53 11.01 1.76
CA ILE A 98 -9.69 9.83 1.52
C ILE A 98 -9.55 9.54 0.03
N LYS A 99 -10.68 9.39 -0.69
CA LYS A 99 -10.67 9.04 -2.11
C LYS A 99 -9.89 10.05 -2.97
N PRO A 100 -10.11 11.37 -2.85
CA PRO A 100 -9.38 12.33 -3.66
C PRO A 100 -7.88 12.36 -3.34
N THR A 101 -7.50 12.11 -2.07
CA THR A 101 -6.09 11.94 -1.69
C THR A 101 -5.49 10.67 -2.27
N LEU A 102 -6.22 9.56 -2.28
CA LEU A 102 -5.80 8.30 -2.91
C LEU A 102 -5.62 8.49 -4.42
N ASP A 103 -6.58 9.12 -5.08
CA ASP A 103 -6.54 9.36 -6.53
C ASP A 103 -5.35 10.28 -6.89
N TRP A 104 -5.08 11.31 -6.08
CA TRP A 104 -3.84 12.09 -6.19
C TRP A 104 -2.58 11.24 -6.00
N LEU A 105 -2.55 10.40 -4.96
CA LEU A 105 -1.40 9.55 -4.67
C LEU A 105 -1.10 8.59 -5.85
N ILE A 106 -2.15 8.10 -6.53
CA ILE A 106 -2.04 7.23 -7.70
C ILE A 106 -1.37 7.94 -8.88
N THR A 107 -1.49 9.26 -9.00
CA THR A 107 -0.80 10.01 -10.05
C THR A 107 0.68 10.27 -9.74
N GLN A 108 1.14 10.01 -8.51
CA GLN A 108 2.54 10.19 -8.10
C GLN A 108 3.41 8.99 -8.51
N ARG A 109 3.50 8.77 -9.82
CA ARG A 109 4.22 7.66 -10.46
C ARG A 109 5.30 8.18 -11.41
N TYR A 110 6.36 7.40 -11.55
CA TYR A 110 7.34 7.56 -12.62
C TYR A 110 6.80 7.03 -13.94
N ASP A 111 7.47 7.36 -15.05
CA ASP A 111 7.11 6.87 -16.39
C ASP A 111 7.10 5.34 -16.50
N SER A 112 7.88 4.65 -15.65
CA SER A 112 7.87 3.18 -15.55
C SER A 112 6.60 2.60 -14.93
N GLY A 113 5.72 3.46 -14.39
CA GLY A 113 4.58 3.10 -13.56
C GLY A 113 4.92 2.80 -12.09
N ASN A 114 6.20 2.85 -11.68
CA ASN A 114 6.54 2.68 -10.26
C ASN A 114 6.17 3.94 -9.45
N PHE A 115 5.98 3.78 -8.14
CA PHE A 115 5.57 4.87 -7.25
C PHE A 115 6.75 5.61 -6.64
N MET A 116 6.62 6.93 -6.55
CA MET A 116 7.61 7.79 -5.91
C MET A 116 7.73 7.47 -4.42
N SER A 117 8.93 7.62 -3.84
CA SER A 117 9.14 7.41 -2.39
C SER A 117 8.68 8.59 -1.53
N SER A 118 8.79 9.79 -2.09
CA SER A 118 8.41 11.09 -1.52
C SER A 118 8.13 12.07 -2.66
N ASP A 119 7.44 13.16 -2.37
CA ASP A 119 7.18 14.28 -3.30
C ASP A 119 8.44 14.87 -3.97
N SER A 120 9.57 14.79 -3.28
CA SER A 120 10.88 15.30 -3.70
C SER A 120 11.77 14.27 -4.39
N SER A 121 11.27 13.06 -4.65
CA SER A 121 12.10 11.97 -5.17
C SER A 121 12.05 11.83 -6.68
N ASN A 122 13.16 12.14 -7.35
CA ASN A 122 13.27 12.06 -8.82
C ASN A 122 13.89 10.76 -9.33
N GLU A 123 14.23 9.82 -8.43
CA GLU A 123 14.94 8.58 -8.79
C GLU A 123 14.04 7.35 -8.73
N ASP A 124 13.71 6.81 -9.89
CA ASP A 124 12.97 5.56 -10.01
C ASP A 124 13.85 4.31 -9.78
N ARG A 125 14.27 4.12 -8.52
CA ARG A 125 15.14 2.99 -8.14
C ARG A 125 14.55 2.05 -7.09
N LEU A 126 13.58 2.51 -6.31
CA LEU A 126 13.06 1.77 -5.16
C LEU A 126 11.86 0.90 -5.56
N VAL A 127 12.06 -0.41 -5.54
CA VAL A 127 10.99 -1.43 -5.68
C VAL A 127 11.02 -2.27 -4.41
N GLN A 128 10.43 -1.70 -3.35
CA GLN A 128 10.48 -2.22 -1.99
C GLN A 128 9.10 -2.08 -1.34
N TRP A 129 8.80 -2.84 -0.29
CA TRP A 129 7.57 -2.65 0.48
C TRP A 129 7.52 -1.24 1.10
N CYS A 130 8.62 -0.77 1.69
CA CYS A 130 8.63 0.56 2.32
C CYS A 130 8.44 1.70 1.30
N HIS A 131 9.00 1.58 0.10
CA HIS A 131 8.97 2.58 -0.96
C HIS A 131 8.91 1.93 -2.34
N GLY A 132 7.86 2.23 -3.10
CA GLY A 132 7.63 1.73 -4.46
C GLY A 132 6.43 0.78 -4.57
N ALA A 133 6.24 0.26 -5.77
CA ALA A 133 5.08 -0.56 -6.17
C ALA A 133 4.69 -1.69 -5.19
N PRO A 134 5.62 -2.49 -4.62
CA PRO A 134 5.24 -3.58 -3.73
C PRO A 134 4.40 -3.12 -2.54
N GLY A 135 4.73 -1.97 -1.95
CA GLY A 135 4.02 -1.39 -0.81
C GLY A 135 2.61 -0.89 -1.12
N PHE A 136 2.33 -0.53 -2.37
CA PHE A 136 1.04 0.02 -2.80
C PHE A 136 -0.01 -1.08 -3.05
N THR A 137 0.42 -2.30 -3.34
CA THR A 137 -0.48 -3.41 -3.71
C THR A 137 -1.60 -3.63 -2.68
N SER A 138 -1.28 -3.63 -1.38
CA SER A 138 -2.28 -3.86 -0.33
C SER A 138 -3.26 -2.69 -0.17
N LEU A 139 -2.78 -1.45 -0.35
CA LEU A 139 -3.62 -0.26 -0.35
C LEU A 139 -4.66 -0.33 -1.47
N LEU A 140 -4.22 -0.63 -2.68
CA LEU A 140 -5.06 -0.66 -3.87
C LEU A 140 -6.13 -1.75 -3.80
N ILE A 141 -5.79 -2.92 -3.26
CA ILE A 141 -6.77 -3.99 -3.00
C ILE A 141 -7.85 -3.52 -2.01
N VAL A 142 -7.44 -2.92 -0.90
CA VAL A 142 -8.38 -2.40 0.12
C VAL A 142 -9.20 -1.24 -0.42
N ALA A 143 -8.64 -0.41 -1.30
CA ALA A 143 -9.37 0.68 -1.95
C ALA A 143 -10.45 0.14 -2.91
N SER A 144 -10.11 -0.86 -3.73
CA SER A 144 -11.08 -1.55 -4.59
C SER A 144 -12.26 -2.09 -3.78
N GLU A 145 -11.98 -2.71 -2.63
CA GLU A 145 -13.01 -3.20 -1.71
C GLU A 145 -13.85 -2.09 -1.08
N ALA A 146 -13.20 -1.02 -0.63
CA ALA A 146 -13.87 0.08 0.06
C ALA A 146 -14.79 0.90 -0.85
N TYR A 147 -14.45 1.01 -2.13
CA TYR A 147 -15.16 1.83 -3.10
C TYR A 147 -15.95 1.04 -4.16
N GLY A 148 -15.79 -0.29 -4.22
CA GLY A 148 -16.37 -1.11 -5.28
C GLY A 148 -15.84 -0.76 -6.68
N ASP A 149 -14.63 -0.22 -6.76
CA ASP A 149 -14.02 0.28 -7.99
C ASP A 149 -12.87 -0.65 -8.42
N GLU A 150 -13.11 -1.40 -9.50
CA GLU A 150 -12.16 -2.37 -10.06
C GLU A 150 -10.92 -1.72 -10.68
N SER A 151 -10.93 -0.41 -10.95
CA SER A 151 -9.74 0.30 -11.46
C SER A 151 -8.57 0.25 -10.47
N TYR A 152 -8.85 0.27 -9.17
CA TYR A 152 -7.82 0.10 -8.14
C TYR A 152 -7.26 -1.33 -8.14
N LEU A 153 -8.08 -2.35 -8.38
CA LEU A 153 -7.60 -3.73 -8.47
C LEU A 153 -6.73 -3.95 -9.72
N LYS A 154 -7.10 -3.33 -10.85
CA LYS A 154 -6.27 -3.31 -12.05
C LYS A 154 -4.92 -2.62 -11.79
N LEU A 155 -4.92 -1.52 -11.05
CA LEU A 155 -3.67 -0.88 -10.65
C LEU A 155 -2.84 -1.75 -9.70
N ALA A 156 -3.47 -2.54 -8.81
CA ALA A 156 -2.77 -3.53 -7.99
C ALA A 156 -2.13 -4.65 -8.81
N LEU A 157 -2.71 -5.01 -9.96
CA LEU A 157 -2.07 -5.92 -10.91
C LEU A 157 -0.83 -5.29 -11.53
N GLU A 158 -0.90 -4.02 -11.96
CA GLU A 158 0.26 -3.29 -12.47
C GLU A 158 1.41 -3.22 -11.45
N THR A 159 1.11 -3.04 -10.15
CA THR A 159 2.16 -3.03 -9.12
C THR A 159 2.87 -4.37 -9.02
N THR A 160 2.15 -5.48 -9.22
CA THR A 160 2.75 -6.81 -9.27
C THR A 160 3.55 -7.06 -10.55
N ASP A 161 3.15 -6.52 -11.70
CA ASP A 161 3.94 -6.54 -12.93
C ASP A 161 5.30 -5.84 -12.74
N ILE A 162 5.29 -4.66 -12.10
CA ILE A 162 6.53 -3.92 -11.77
C ILE A 162 7.38 -4.74 -10.79
N THR A 163 6.75 -5.32 -9.77
CA THR A 163 7.44 -6.15 -8.77
C THR A 163 8.05 -7.40 -9.40
N TRP A 164 7.38 -8.02 -10.37
CA TRP A 164 7.91 -9.18 -11.09
C TRP A 164 9.17 -8.84 -11.87
N ASN A 165 9.14 -7.72 -12.60
CA ASN A 165 10.24 -7.30 -13.46
C ASN A 165 11.43 -6.71 -12.70
N ARG A 166 11.19 -6.02 -11.57
CA ARG A 166 12.20 -5.20 -10.87
C ARG A 166 12.38 -5.52 -9.39
N GLY A 167 11.55 -6.39 -8.82
CA GLY A 167 11.52 -6.67 -7.37
C GLY A 167 12.56 -7.68 -6.88
N LEU A 168 13.36 -8.28 -7.77
CA LEU A 168 14.53 -9.10 -7.41
C LEU A 168 15.73 -8.20 -7.08
N ILE A 169 15.64 -7.51 -5.95
CA ILE A 169 16.61 -6.49 -5.55
C ILE A 169 17.87 -7.08 -4.91
N LYS A 170 19.03 -6.48 -5.20
CA LYS A 170 20.35 -6.89 -4.67
C LYS A 170 20.51 -6.68 -3.15
N LYS A 171 19.59 -5.95 -2.51
CA LYS A 171 19.65 -5.60 -1.08
C LYS A 171 19.42 -6.80 -0.15
N GLY A 172 18.94 -7.92 -0.68
CA GLY A 172 18.78 -9.18 0.05
C GLY A 172 17.33 -9.62 0.20
N TYR A 173 17.06 -10.45 1.22
CA TYR A 173 15.81 -11.21 1.36
C TYR A 173 14.93 -10.76 2.54
N SER A 174 15.11 -9.54 3.05
CA SER A 174 14.31 -9.01 4.16
C SER A 174 12.87 -8.66 3.76
N LEU A 175 12.02 -8.37 4.75
CA LEU A 175 10.62 -7.99 4.53
C LEU A 175 10.45 -6.51 4.15
N CYS A 176 11.21 -5.59 4.73
CA CYS A 176 11.01 -4.17 4.50
C CYS A 176 11.44 -3.74 3.08
N HIS A 177 12.58 -4.26 2.64
CA HIS A 177 13.22 -3.91 1.38
C HIS A 177 14.10 -5.05 0.88
N GLY A 178 13.50 -6.24 0.80
CA GLY A 178 14.12 -7.41 0.21
C GLY A 178 13.13 -8.21 -0.63
N VAL A 179 13.63 -9.25 -1.28
CA VAL A 179 12.85 -10.11 -2.18
C VAL A 179 11.66 -10.75 -1.45
N ALA A 180 11.83 -11.18 -0.20
CA ALA A 180 10.74 -11.78 0.57
C ALA A 180 9.58 -10.80 0.78
N GLY A 181 9.88 -9.56 1.15
CA GLY A 181 8.88 -8.50 1.28
C GLY A 181 8.13 -8.22 -0.02
N ASN A 182 8.87 -8.13 -1.12
CA ASN A 182 8.30 -7.91 -2.44
C ASN A 182 7.37 -9.06 -2.86
N ALA A 183 7.69 -10.30 -2.48
CA ALA A 183 6.87 -11.46 -2.79
C ALA A 183 5.47 -11.41 -2.14
N TYR A 184 5.30 -10.69 -1.02
CA TYR A 184 3.99 -10.52 -0.38
C TYR A 184 3.01 -9.74 -1.27
N ALA A 185 3.47 -8.91 -2.21
CA ALA A 185 2.58 -8.26 -3.17
C ALA A 185 1.77 -9.30 -3.97
N PHE A 186 2.44 -10.35 -4.46
CA PHE A 186 1.79 -11.45 -5.17
C PHE A 186 0.86 -12.26 -4.26
N VAL A 187 1.26 -12.50 -3.02
CA VAL A 187 0.42 -13.24 -2.04
C VAL A 187 -0.90 -12.50 -1.80
N GLN A 188 -0.83 -11.19 -1.58
CA GLN A 188 -2.01 -10.36 -1.30
C GLN A 188 -2.94 -10.32 -2.51
N LEU A 189 -2.39 -10.12 -3.70
CA LEU A 189 -3.17 -10.15 -4.93
C LEU A 189 -3.83 -11.52 -5.16
N PHE A 190 -3.09 -12.62 -4.99
CA PHE A 190 -3.64 -13.97 -5.12
C PHE A 190 -4.76 -14.23 -4.11
N LYS A 191 -4.59 -13.79 -2.85
CA LYS A 191 -5.62 -13.92 -1.83
C LYS A 191 -6.92 -13.23 -2.25
N LYS A 192 -6.81 -12.07 -2.91
CA LYS A 192 -7.95 -11.29 -3.41
C LYS A 192 -8.59 -11.91 -4.66
N THR A 193 -7.83 -12.13 -5.72
CA THR A 193 -8.37 -12.48 -7.04
C THR A 193 -8.60 -13.97 -7.23
N LYS A 194 -7.92 -14.82 -6.43
CA LYS A 194 -7.76 -16.27 -6.67
C LYS A 194 -7.17 -16.62 -8.05
N VAL A 195 -6.78 -15.61 -8.84
CA VAL A 195 -6.19 -15.80 -10.15
C VAL A 195 -4.83 -16.43 -9.95
N ARG A 196 -4.69 -17.66 -10.43
CA ARG A 196 -3.39 -18.32 -10.56
C ARG A 196 -2.67 -17.65 -11.71
N LEU A 197 -1.88 -16.64 -11.40
CA LEU A 197 -1.05 -15.93 -12.38
C LEU A 197 0.06 -16.83 -13.01
N CYS A 198 0.13 -18.13 -12.65
CA CYS A 198 0.79 -19.30 -13.29
C CYS A 198 0.59 -20.54 -12.34
N PRO A 199 0.71 -21.83 -12.73
CA PRO A 199 0.44 -22.95 -11.82
C PRO A 199 1.41 -22.96 -10.63
N THR A 200 0.83 -22.84 -9.43
CA THR A 200 1.39 -23.21 -8.11
C THR A 200 2.67 -22.50 -7.63
N GLY A 201 3.28 -21.61 -8.40
CA GLY A 201 4.67 -21.24 -8.14
C GLY A 201 5.09 -19.79 -8.36
N ILE A 202 4.24 -18.75 -8.38
CA ILE A 202 4.78 -17.39 -8.61
C ILE A 202 5.70 -16.91 -7.47
N VAL A 203 5.29 -17.10 -6.22
CA VAL A 203 6.15 -16.75 -5.07
C VAL A 203 7.37 -17.66 -5.04
N ALA A 204 7.18 -18.97 -5.28
CA ALA A 204 8.28 -19.93 -5.34
C ALA A 204 9.26 -19.61 -6.47
N ARG A 205 8.79 -19.35 -7.70
CA ARG A 205 9.59 -18.95 -8.87
C ARG A 205 10.26 -17.62 -8.64
N PHE A 206 9.56 -16.62 -8.10
CA PHE A 206 10.16 -15.33 -7.76
C PHE A 206 11.32 -15.51 -6.77
N LEU A 207 11.12 -16.29 -5.72
CA LEU A 207 12.16 -16.60 -4.73
C LEU A 207 13.28 -17.50 -5.29
N LEU A 208 12.98 -18.45 -6.18
CA LEU A 208 13.97 -19.31 -6.84
C LEU A 208 14.80 -18.52 -7.87
N SER A 209 14.17 -17.61 -8.61
CA SER A 209 14.87 -16.69 -9.51
C SER A 209 15.86 -15.81 -8.76
N ALA A 210 15.53 -15.41 -7.53
CA ALA A 210 16.45 -14.68 -6.65
C ALA A 210 17.70 -15.49 -6.27
N ARG A 211 17.60 -16.84 -6.23
CA ARG A 211 18.72 -17.76 -5.95
C ARG A 211 19.55 -18.11 -7.19
N GLY A 212 19.25 -17.53 -8.35
CA GLY A 212 20.00 -17.74 -9.59
C GLY A 212 19.67 -19.02 -10.35
N THR A 213 18.65 -19.78 -9.96
CA THR A 213 18.35 -21.10 -10.55
C THR A 213 17.47 -21.05 -11.81
N GLN A 214 16.74 -19.95 -12.06
CA GLN A 214 16.00 -19.70 -13.31
C GLN A 214 15.93 -18.18 -13.55
N ARG A 215 16.17 -17.69 -14.78
CA ARG A 215 15.80 -16.31 -15.13
C ARG A 215 14.27 -16.23 -15.20
N PRO A 216 13.63 -15.14 -14.74
CA PRO A 216 12.20 -14.97 -15.00
C PRO A 216 11.98 -15.01 -16.51
N VAL A 217 11.16 -15.96 -16.97
CA VAL A 217 10.81 -16.11 -18.38
C VAL A 217 10.13 -14.82 -18.81
N GLN A 218 10.70 -14.13 -19.81
CA GLN A 218 10.00 -13.08 -20.54
C GLN A 218 8.91 -13.76 -21.36
N SER A 219 7.71 -13.89 -20.81
CA SER A 219 6.55 -14.28 -21.61
C SER A 219 5.27 -13.69 -21.01
N GLY A 220 4.81 -12.59 -21.62
CA GLY A 220 3.49 -11.98 -21.40
C GLY A 220 3.40 -11.11 -20.14
N SER A 221 2.86 -9.90 -20.30
CA SER A 221 2.37 -9.13 -19.14
C SER A 221 1.35 -9.97 -18.36
N LEU A 222 1.30 -9.84 -17.02
CA LEU A 222 0.28 -10.52 -16.22
C LEU A 222 -1.14 -10.19 -16.71
N HIS A 223 -1.30 -9.04 -17.37
CA HIS A 223 -2.51 -8.58 -18.04
C HIS A 223 -3.13 -9.59 -19.02
N GLY A 224 -2.33 -10.42 -19.71
CA GLY A 224 -2.86 -11.44 -20.63
C GLY A 224 -3.58 -12.62 -19.95
N MET A 225 -3.44 -12.77 -18.62
CA MET A 225 -4.05 -13.85 -17.84
C MET A 225 -5.30 -13.39 -17.05
N VAL A 226 -5.61 -12.09 -17.04
CA VAL A 226 -6.74 -11.50 -16.27
C VAL A 226 -8.00 -11.35 -17.12
N SER A 227 -7.97 -11.76 -18.39
CA SER A 227 -9.11 -11.74 -19.33
C SER A 227 -10.32 -12.61 -18.90
N PHE A 228 -10.28 -13.21 -17.71
CA PHE A 228 -11.28 -14.12 -17.15
C PHE A 228 -11.56 -13.80 -15.67
N LEU A 229 -11.66 -12.52 -15.32
CA LEU A 229 -12.42 -12.15 -14.13
C LEU A 229 -13.91 -12.31 -14.48
N PRO A 230 -14.72 -13.03 -13.67
CA PRO A 230 -16.15 -13.18 -13.89
C PRO A 230 -16.91 -11.86 -13.74
#